data_AF-A0A6B0UWT1-F1
#
_entry.id   AF-A0A6B0UWT1-F1
#
_cell.length_a   1.000
_cell.length_b   1.000
_cell.length_c   1.000
_cell.angle_alpha   90.00
_cell.angle_beta   90.00
_cell.angle_gamma   90.00
#
_symmetry.space_group_name_H-M   'P 1'
#
loop_
_entity.id
_entity.type
_entity.pdbx_description
1 polymer ?
#
loop_
_entity_poly.entity_id
_entity_poly.type
_entity_poly.pdbx_seq_one_letter_code
_entity_poly.pdbx_strand_id
1 'polypeptide(L)'
;DEKLFQESRRIVGAEVQHISFDEFLPAVLGESVAQIFGLKLASSGYYRGYDPAENSDISNVFAAAAFRFGHSMVPRSFHRYDKNHRLLLNDTPLHSEFFNPTELFKPGGVDRLILGLVNQAAQSVDEHMTSEVTNRLFQPQGRDFGLDLMALNVQRARDHGI
;
A
#
# COMPACT_ATOMS: atom_id res chain seq x y z
N ASP A 1 10.73 -29.16 9.79
CA ASP A 1 10.86 -27.78 9.30
C ASP A 1 10.06 -27.51 8.03
N GLU A 2 10.24 -28.27 6.94
CA GLU A 2 9.50 -28.04 5.68
C GLU A 2 7.97 -27.98 5.84
N LYS A 3 7.37 -28.97 6.52
CA LYS A 3 5.92 -28.98 6.76
C LYS A 3 5.46 -27.74 7.55
N LEU A 4 6.20 -27.35 8.59
CA LEU A 4 5.86 -26.15 9.38
C LEU A 4 5.93 -24.90 8.51
N PHE A 5 6.99 -24.75 7.73
CA PHE A 5 7.15 -23.63 6.81
C PHE A 5 6.01 -23.54 5.80
N GLN A 6 5.68 -24.63 5.10
CA GLN A 6 4.64 -24.60 4.07
C GLN A 6 3.24 -24.37 4.63
N GLU A 7 2.90 -24.96 5.78
CA GLU A 7 1.60 -24.71 6.42
C GLU A 7 1.50 -23.27 6.92
N SER A 8 2.55 -22.72 7.55
CA SER A 8 2.60 -21.30 7.91
C SER A 8 2.47 -20.39 6.70
N ARG A 9 3.20 -20.66 5.62
CA ARG A 9 3.12 -19.91 4.35
C ARG A 9 1.71 -19.95 3.76
N ARG A 10 1.06 -21.11 3.81
CA ARG A 10 -0.31 -21.29 3.31
C ARG A 10 -1.31 -20.46 4.11
N ILE A 11 -1.17 -20.42 5.44
CA ILE A 11 -2.02 -19.61 6.32
C ILE A 11 -1.82 -18.12 6.05
N VAL A 12 -0.58 -17.63 6.01
CA VAL A 12 -0.28 -16.22 5.70
C VAL A 12 -0.82 -15.82 4.33
N GLY A 13 -0.72 -16.70 3.33
CA GLY A 13 -1.31 -16.47 2.01
C GLY A 13 -2.84 -16.31 2.08
N ALA A 14 -3.51 -17.13 2.89
CA ALA A 14 -4.96 -17.05 3.10
C ALA A 14 -5.36 -15.78 3.87
N GLU A 15 -4.57 -15.34 4.86
CA GLU A 15 -4.78 -14.08 5.58
C GLU A 15 -4.70 -12.87 4.64
N VAL A 16 -3.68 -12.82 3.78
CA VAL A 16 -3.55 -11.75 2.77
C VAL A 16 -4.71 -11.75 1.79
N GLN A 17 -5.15 -12.93 1.32
CA GLN A 17 -6.31 -13.06 0.44
C GLN A 17 -7.59 -12.59 1.14
N HIS A 18 -7.80 -12.98 2.41
CA HIS A 18 -8.97 -12.58 3.17
C HIS A 18 -9.06 -11.06 3.31
N ILE A 19 -7.99 -10.43 3.84
CA ILE A 19 -7.93 -8.98 4.02
C ILE A 19 -8.11 -8.26 2.67
N SER A 20 -7.51 -8.78 1.60
CA SER A 20 -7.61 -8.16 0.28
C SER A 20 -9.05 -8.16 -0.26
N PHE A 21 -9.74 -9.31 -0.23
CA PHE A 21 -11.06 -9.44 -0.85
C PHE A 21 -12.22 -8.99 0.05
N ASP A 22 -12.12 -9.18 1.36
CA ASP A 22 -13.21 -8.87 2.30
C ASP A 22 -13.15 -7.45 2.83
N GLU A 23 -11.94 -6.87 2.97
CA GLU A 23 -11.76 -5.56 3.60
C GLU A 23 -11.28 -4.51 2.58
N PHE A 24 -10.16 -4.76 1.90
CA PHE A 24 -9.51 -3.76 1.06
C PHE A 24 -10.29 -3.46 -0.24
N LEU A 25 -10.63 -4.48 -1.02
CA LEU A 25 -11.32 -4.28 -2.30
C LEU A 25 -12.69 -3.60 -2.14
N PRO A 26 -13.55 -3.96 -1.16
CA PRO A 26 -14.79 -3.23 -0.92
C PRO A 26 -14.57 -1.78 -0.50
N ALA A 27 -13.54 -1.50 0.31
CA ALA A 27 -13.20 -0.13 0.71
C ALA A 27 -12.70 0.74 -0.46
N VAL A 28 -11.98 0.15 -1.42
CA VAL A 28 -11.44 0.86 -2.60
C VAL A 28 -12.46 1.00 -3.72
N LEU A 29 -13.16 -0.09 -4.06
CA LEU A 29 -14.07 -0.14 -5.21
C LEU A 29 -15.51 0.24 -4.86
N GLY A 30 -15.86 0.18 -3.57
CA GLY A 30 -17.22 0.26 -3.08
C GLY A 30 -17.94 -1.10 -3.07
N GLU A 31 -18.84 -1.26 -2.10
CA GLU A 31 -19.59 -2.50 -1.86
C GLU A 31 -20.35 -3.01 -3.08
N SER A 32 -20.95 -2.11 -3.85
CA SER A 32 -21.72 -2.46 -5.05
C SER A 32 -20.85 -3.03 -6.15
N VAL A 33 -19.65 -2.46 -6.38
CA VAL A 33 -18.72 -2.94 -7.41
C VAL A 33 -18.16 -4.30 -6.99
N ALA A 34 -17.74 -4.44 -5.73
CA ALA A 34 -17.27 -5.73 -5.20
C ALA A 34 -18.33 -6.83 -5.36
N GLN A 35 -19.61 -6.51 -5.16
CA GLN A 35 -20.71 -7.46 -5.35
C GLN A 35 -20.95 -7.78 -6.84
N ILE A 36 -21.00 -6.79 -7.73
CA ILE A 36 -21.25 -6.98 -9.16
C ILE A 36 -20.21 -7.90 -9.80
N PHE A 37 -18.94 -7.74 -9.40
CA PHE A 37 -17.83 -8.56 -9.89
C PHE A 37 -17.61 -9.85 -9.11
N GLY A 38 -18.48 -10.18 -8.14
CA GLY A 38 -18.39 -11.43 -7.37
C GLY A 38 -17.12 -11.55 -6.53
N LEU A 39 -16.57 -10.43 -6.06
CA LEU A 39 -15.32 -10.37 -5.29
C LEU A 39 -15.51 -10.69 -3.80
N LYS A 40 -16.75 -10.74 -3.33
CA LYS A 40 -17.02 -11.01 -1.91
C LYS A 40 -16.77 -12.47 -1.55
N LEU A 41 -16.19 -12.68 -0.38
CA LEU A 41 -15.97 -14.02 0.15
C LEU A 41 -17.31 -14.70 0.47
N ALA A 42 -17.32 -16.02 0.36
CA ALA A 42 -18.44 -16.82 0.84
C ALA A 42 -18.47 -16.76 2.38
N SER A 43 -19.65 -16.53 2.96
CA SER A 43 -19.83 -16.49 4.42
C SER A 43 -19.63 -17.85 5.11
N SER A 44 -19.61 -18.93 4.34
CA SER A 44 -19.29 -20.28 4.81
C SER A 44 -18.86 -21.19 3.67
N GLY A 45 -18.12 -22.26 4.01
CA GLY A 45 -17.69 -23.27 3.05
C GLY A 45 -16.48 -22.85 2.22
N TYR A 46 -16.33 -23.49 1.05
CA TYR A 46 -15.20 -23.26 0.15
C TYR A 46 -15.68 -22.62 -1.15
N TYR A 47 -14.88 -21.70 -1.69
CA TYR A 47 -15.02 -21.25 -3.07
C TYR A 47 -14.80 -22.44 -4.02
N ARG A 48 -15.69 -22.60 -5.01
CA ARG A 48 -15.65 -23.70 -5.99
C ARG A 48 -15.54 -23.24 -7.44
N GLY A 49 -15.28 -21.96 -7.67
CA GLY A 49 -15.21 -21.36 -9.00
C GLY A 49 -13.81 -21.34 -9.61
N TYR A 50 -12.86 -22.16 -9.13
CA TYR A 50 -11.55 -22.25 -9.77
C TYR A 50 -11.71 -22.79 -11.20
N ASP A 51 -11.29 -21.99 -12.17
CA ASP A 51 -11.24 -22.36 -13.58
C ASP A 51 -9.78 -22.35 -14.04
N PRO A 52 -9.20 -23.52 -14.43
CA PRO A 52 -7.83 -23.58 -14.93
C PRO A 52 -7.63 -22.90 -16.29
N ALA A 53 -8.69 -22.51 -17.00
CA ALA A 53 -8.60 -21.76 -18.24
C ALA A 53 -8.54 -20.23 -18.02
N GLU A 54 -8.80 -19.76 -16.79
CA GLU A 54 -8.75 -18.34 -16.46
C GLU A 54 -7.31 -17.80 -16.54
N ASN A 55 -7.14 -16.62 -17.11
CA ASN A 55 -5.83 -15.96 -17.13
C ASN A 55 -5.58 -15.21 -15.81
N SER A 56 -4.67 -15.72 -15.00
CA SER A 56 -4.28 -15.11 -13.72
C SER A 56 -3.17 -14.05 -13.84
N ASP A 57 -2.74 -13.71 -15.04
CA ASP A 57 -1.67 -12.74 -15.25
C ASP A 57 -2.12 -11.32 -14.88
N ILE A 58 -1.18 -10.55 -14.33
CA ILE A 58 -1.39 -9.13 -14.09
C ILE A 58 -1.36 -8.38 -15.41
N SER A 59 -2.44 -7.67 -15.74
CA SER A 59 -2.52 -6.87 -16.95
C SER A 59 -1.52 -5.71 -16.94
N ASN A 60 -0.98 -5.37 -18.11
CA ASN A 60 -0.01 -4.28 -18.25
C ASN A 60 -0.57 -2.95 -17.73
N VAL A 61 -1.84 -2.64 -18.03
CA VAL A 61 -2.49 -1.41 -17.56
C VAL A 61 -2.62 -1.36 -16.03
N PHE A 62 -2.86 -2.50 -15.37
CA PHE A 62 -2.95 -2.56 -13.92
C PHE A 62 -1.60 -2.29 -13.25
N ALA A 63 -0.53 -2.94 -13.73
CA ALA A 63 0.82 -2.82 -13.19
C ALA A 63 1.48 -1.46 -13.52
N ALA A 64 1.28 -0.95 -14.74
CA ALA A 64 1.91 0.27 -15.21
C ALA A 64 1.20 1.54 -14.73
N ALA A 65 -0.12 1.49 -14.54
CA ALA A 65 -0.93 2.69 -14.26
C ALA A 65 -1.98 2.50 -13.15
N ALA A 66 -2.98 1.63 -13.31
CA ALA A 66 -4.21 1.70 -12.51
C ALA A 66 -3.98 1.51 -11.01
N PHE A 67 -3.16 0.54 -10.58
CA PHE A 67 -2.92 0.27 -9.16
C PHE A 67 -2.01 1.31 -8.48
N ARG A 68 -1.60 2.36 -9.20
CA ARG A 68 -0.84 3.49 -8.67
C ARG A 68 -1.72 4.61 -8.12
N PHE A 69 -3.04 4.45 -8.12
CA PHE A 69 -3.97 5.41 -7.51
C PHE A 69 -3.59 5.73 -6.06
N GLY A 70 -3.04 4.76 -5.32
CA GLY A 70 -2.60 4.93 -3.94
C GLY A 70 -1.47 5.95 -3.75
N HIS A 71 -0.79 6.40 -4.80
CA HIS A 71 0.25 7.40 -4.68
C HIS A 71 -0.27 8.78 -4.23
N SER A 72 -1.51 9.15 -4.53
CA SER A 72 -2.12 10.39 -3.99
C SER A 72 -2.51 10.26 -2.51
N MET A 73 -2.70 9.03 -2.03
CA MET A 73 -3.07 8.76 -0.63
C MET A 73 -1.88 8.93 0.33
N VAL A 74 -0.66 9.08 -0.18
CA VAL A 74 0.57 9.18 0.59
C VAL A 74 0.65 10.54 1.31
N PRO A 75 0.75 10.58 2.65
CA PRO A 75 0.88 11.82 3.40
C PRO A 75 2.29 12.41 3.28
N ARG A 76 2.46 13.66 3.72
CA ARG A 76 3.78 14.31 3.84
C ARG A 76 4.74 13.63 4.83
N SER A 77 4.20 12.84 5.75
CA SER A 77 4.92 12.19 6.84
C SER A 77 4.06 11.11 7.48
N PHE A 78 4.70 10.12 8.08
CA PHE A 78 4.03 9.14 8.92
C PHE A 78 4.05 9.60 10.37
N HIS A 79 2.86 9.74 10.95
CA HIS A 79 2.70 10.03 12.36
C HIS A 79 3.16 8.85 13.20
N ARG A 80 3.60 9.13 14.42
CA ARG A 80 3.99 8.12 15.41
C ARG A 80 3.15 8.32 16.65
N TYR A 81 2.71 7.22 17.24
CA TYR A 81 1.84 7.24 18.41
C TYR A 81 2.43 6.42 19.54
N ASP A 82 2.22 6.86 20.78
CA ASP A 82 2.55 6.04 21.94
C ASP A 82 1.49 4.97 22.19
N LYS A 83 1.78 4.06 23.14
CA LYS A 83 0.89 2.96 23.53
C LYS A 83 -0.50 3.40 24.02
N ASN A 84 -0.70 4.68 24.33
CA ASN A 84 -1.98 5.24 24.76
C ASN A 84 -2.67 6.01 23.62
N HIS A 85 -2.27 5.77 22.36
CA HIS A 85 -2.79 6.47 21.18
C HIS A 85 -2.63 8.01 21.27
N ARG A 86 -1.54 8.49 21.88
CA ARG A 86 -1.19 9.92 21.86
C ARG A 86 -0.16 10.18 20.77
N LEU A 87 -0.43 11.19 19.94
CA LEU A 87 0.47 11.64 18.88
C LEU A 87 1.82 12.08 19.49
N LEU A 88 2.90 11.54 18.95
CA LEU A 88 4.25 12.00 19.21
C LEU A 88 4.58 13.09 18.18
N LEU A 89 4.96 14.28 18.66
CA LEU A 89 5.31 15.41 17.81
C LEU A 89 6.73 15.22 17.26
N ASN A 90 6.88 14.33 16.29
CA ASN A 90 8.11 14.06 15.55
C ASN A 90 7.81 13.91 14.05
N ASP A 91 7.39 15.02 13.45
CA ASP A 91 7.02 15.12 12.05
C ASP A 91 8.26 15.00 11.14
N THR A 92 8.67 13.77 10.89
CA THR A 92 9.77 13.45 9.97
C THR A 92 9.23 13.49 8.53
N PRO A 93 9.75 14.37 7.66
CA PRO A 93 9.34 14.42 6.26
C PRO A 93 9.60 13.09 5.57
N LEU A 94 8.64 12.62 4.76
CA LEU A 94 8.71 11.32 4.11
C LEU A 94 9.97 11.15 3.25
N HIS A 95 10.46 12.19 2.58
CA HIS A 95 11.69 12.10 1.78
C HIS A 95 12.93 11.68 2.58
N SER A 96 12.94 11.93 3.90
CA SER A 96 14.02 11.52 4.80
C SER A 96 13.87 10.09 5.35
N GLU A 97 12.74 9.44 5.06
CA GLU A 97 12.44 8.07 5.49
C GLU A 97 12.65 7.02 4.39
N PHE A 98 12.66 7.43 3.11
CA PHE A 98 12.93 6.50 2.02
C PHE A 98 14.29 5.80 2.21
N PHE A 99 14.27 4.47 2.20
CA PHE A 99 15.44 3.62 2.42
C PHE A 99 16.21 3.88 3.73
N ASN A 100 15.56 4.46 4.74
CA ASN A 100 16.16 4.75 6.03
C ASN A 100 15.53 3.87 7.15
N PRO A 101 16.17 2.74 7.53
CA PRO A 101 15.61 1.85 8.54
C PRO A 101 15.93 2.29 9.99
N THR A 102 16.62 3.41 10.19
CA THR A 102 17.17 3.82 11.50
C THR A 102 16.10 3.87 12.59
N GLU A 103 14.90 4.39 12.29
CA GLU A 103 13.82 4.47 13.26
C GLU A 103 13.25 3.09 13.66
N LEU A 104 13.32 2.10 12.77
CA LEU A 104 12.78 0.76 13.03
C LEU A 104 13.58 0.01 14.12
N PHE A 105 14.88 0.30 14.23
CA PHE A 105 15.76 -0.32 15.22
C PHE A 105 15.69 0.32 16.61
N LYS A 106 15.00 1.46 16.75
CA LYS A 106 14.80 2.08 18.06
C LYS A 106 13.77 1.29 18.86
N PRO A 107 13.88 1.24 20.21
CA PRO A 107 12.88 0.61 21.05
C PRO A 107 11.46 1.14 20.78
N GLY A 108 10.55 0.25 20.38
CA GLY A 108 9.16 0.57 20.02
C GLY A 108 9.00 1.31 18.69
N GLY A 109 10.02 1.35 17.83
CA GLY A 109 9.97 2.06 16.53
C GLY A 109 8.87 1.53 15.60
N VAL A 110 8.80 0.20 15.46
CA VAL A 110 7.76 -0.48 14.67
C VAL A 110 6.37 -0.23 15.25
N ASP A 111 6.19 -0.47 16.56
CA ASP A 111 4.89 -0.29 17.24
C ASP A 111 4.34 1.13 17.05
N ARG A 112 5.19 2.15 17.19
CA ARG A 112 4.80 3.55 17.02
C ARG A 112 4.34 3.87 15.60
N LEU A 113 4.97 3.26 14.59
CA LEU A 113 4.60 3.42 13.19
C LEU A 113 3.31 2.66 12.87
N ILE A 114 3.14 1.43 13.36
CA ILE A 114 1.89 0.67 13.20
C ILE A 114 0.72 1.44 13.84
N LEU A 115 0.90 1.98 15.06
CA LEU A 115 -0.09 2.85 15.68
C LEU A 115 -0.32 4.11 14.85
N GLY A 116 0.71 4.66 14.19
CA GLY A 116 0.57 5.69 13.18
C GLY A 116 -0.40 5.30 12.06
N LEU A 117 -0.17 4.15 11.41
CA LEU A 117 -1.00 3.64 10.32
C LEU A 117 -2.46 3.40 10.72
N VAL A 118 -2.71 3.11 12.01
CA VAL A 118 -4.08 2.94 12.55
C VAL A 118 -4.76 4.28 12.86
N ASN A 119 -4.03 5.27 13.40
CA ASN A 119 -4.62 6.52 13.87
C ASN A 119 -4.61 7.66 12.83
N GLN A 120 -3.71 7.61 11.85
CA GLN A 120 -3.57 8.64 10.82
C GLN A 120 -4.45 8.31 9.62
N ALA A 121 -5.35 9.23 9.27
CA ALA A 121 -6.11 9.11 8.02
C ALA A 121 -5.18 9.24 6.79
N ALA A 122 -5.42 8.40 5.79
CA ALA A 122 -4.80 8.53 4.48
C ALA A 122 -5.24 9.82 3.78
N GLN A 123 -4.44 10.31 2.82
CA GLN A 123 -4.90 11.37 1.92
C GLN A 123 -5.96 10.82 0.96
N SER A 124 -6.72 11.73 0.34
CA SER A 124 -7.77 11.37 -0.61
C SER A 124 -7.18 10.83 -1.92
N VAL A 125 -8.00 10.09 -2.66
CA VAL A 125 -7.67 9.73 -4.05
C VAL A 125 -8.04 10.91 -4.94
N ASP A 126 -7.06 11.68 -5.38
CA ASP A 126 -7.25 12.87 -6.21
C ASP A 126 -6.00 13.18 -7.07
N GLU A 127 -6.06 14.25 -7.86
CA GLU A 127 -4.98 14.68 -8.75
C GLU A 127 -3.78 15.33 -8.04
N HIS A 128 -3.86 15.52 -6.72
CA HIS A 128 -2.82 16.16 -5.93
C HIS A 128 -1.96 15.11 -5.22
N MET A 129 -0.66 15.35 -5.22
CA MET A 129 0.31 14.53 -4.51
C MET A 129 1.24 15.43 -3.71
N THR A 130 1.60 14.99 -2.50
CA THR A 130 2.53 15.73 -1.65
C THR A 130 3.87 16.00 -2.35
N SER A 131 4.50 17.14 -2.05
CA SER A 131 5.83 17.49 -2.60
C SER A 131 6.91 16.46 -2.24
N GLU A 132 6.68 15.68 -1.19
CA GLU A 132 7.57 14.60 -0.76
C GLU A 132 7.75 13.52 -1.83
N VAL A 133 6.76 13.33 -2.71
CA VAL A 133 6.81 12.34 -3.80
C VAL A 133 6.85 12.99 -5.20
N THR A 134 6.47 14.26 -5.36
CA THR A 134 6.56 14.96 -6.66
C THR A 134 7.82 15.79 -6.86
N ASN A 135 8.53 16.18 -5.80
CA ASN A 135 9.75 16.98 -5.92
C ASN A 135 10.95 16.40 -5.16
N ARG A 136 10.68 15.48 -4.23
CA ARG A 136 11.66 14.97 -3.27
C ARG A 136 11.70 13.45 -3.21
N LEU A 137 11.10 12.75 -4.17
CA LEU A 137 11.16 11.29 -4.22
C LEU A 137 12.62 10.86 -4.34
N PHE A 138 13.09 10.06 -3.38
CA PHE A 138 14.49 9.60 -3.31
C PHE A 138 15.52 10.74 -3.39
N GLN A 139 15.20 11.89 -2.79
CA GLN A 139 16.11 13.04 -2.72
C GLN A 139 17.45 12.63 -2.09
N PRO A 140 18.57 12.73 -2.83
CA PRO A 140 19.88 12.40 -2.29
C PRO A 140 20.28 13.38 -1.18
N GLN A 141 21.02 12.87 -0.19
CA GLN A 141 21.54 13.73 0.88
C GLN A 141 22.43 14.85 0.31
N GLY A 142 22.20 16.08 0.78
CA GLY A 142 22.94 17.26 0.34
C GLY A 142 22.48 17.86 -0.99
N ARG A 143 21.37 17.39 -1.56
CA ARG A 143 20.69 18.03 -2.69
C ARG A 143 19.31 18.52 -2.27
N ASP A 144 18.84 19.57 -2.94
CA ASP A 144 17.53 20.18 -2.68
C ASP A 144 16.43 19.70 -3.64
N PHE A 145 16.72 18.68 -4.46
CA PHE A 145 15.79 18.11 -5.43
C PHE A 145 15.87 16.58 -5.47
N GLY A 146 14.73 15.95 -5.72
CA GLY A 146 14.59 14.52 -5.99
C GLY A 146 13.87 14.27 -7.31
N LEU A 147 13.30 13.07 -7.44
CA LEU A 147 12.46 12.69 -8.57
C LEU A 147 11.01 13.14 -8.36
N ASP A 148 10.24 13.09 -9.45
CA ASP A 148 8.80 13.32 -9.46
C ASP A 148 8.06 12.01 -9.77
N LEU A 149 7.40 11.43 -8.76
CA LEU A 149 6.64 10.19 -8.89
C LEU A 149 5.47 10.32 -9.88
N MET A 150 4.81 11.48 -9.95
CA MET A 150 3.72 11.69 -10.89
C MET A 150 4.24 11.74 -12.33
N ALA A 151 5.32 12.49 -12.57
CA ALA A 151 5.98 12.51 -13.86
C ALA A 151 6.48 11.11 -14.27
N LEU A 152 7.02 10.34 -13.33
CA LEU A 152 7.43 8.94 -13.55
C LEU A 152 6.24 8.05 -13.89
N ASN A 153 5.06 8.23 -13.27
CA ASN A 153 3.86 7.47 -13.62
C ASN A 153 3.42 7.75 -15.06
N VAL A 154 3.35 9.03 -15.46
CA VAL A 154 3.00 9.42 -16.83
C VAL A 154 4.02 8.89 -17.85
N GLN A 155 5.31 9.05 -17.56
CA GLN A 155 6.35 8.57 -18.45
C GLN A 155 6.36 7.05 -18.56
N ARG A 156 6.08 6.33 -17.47
CA ARG A 156 5.98 4.86 -17.46
C ARG A 156 4.76 4.36 -18.24
N ALA A 157 3.63 5.04 -18.16
CA ALA A 157 2.46 4.69 -18.96
C ALA A 157 2.78 4.77 -20.47
N ARG A 158 3.47 5.84 -20.90
CA ARG A 158 3.93 5.99 -22.31
C ARG A 158 4.92 4.91 -22.72
N ASP A 159 5.89 4.60 -21.86
CA ASP A 159 6.88 3.52 -22.06
C ASP A 159 6.19 2.16 -22.27
N HIS A 160 5.08 1.92 -21.56
CA HIS A 160 4.30 0.68 -21.64
C HIS A 160 3.21 0.69 -22.72
N GLY A 161 3.08 1.78 -23.50
CA GLY A 161 2.06 1.91 -24.55
C GLY A 161 0.61 1.89 -24.03
N ILE A 162 0.39 2.43 -22.83
CA ILE A 162 -0.94 2.62 -22.23
C ILE A 162 -1.61 3.87 -22.78
#